data_AF-A0A8G0KZF7-F1
#
_entry.id   AF-A0A8G0KZF7-F1
#
_cell.length_a   1.000
_cell.length_b   1.000
_cell.length_c   1.000
_cell.angle_alpha   90.00
_cell.angle_beta   90.00
_cell.angle_gamma   90.00
#
_symmetry.space_group_name_H-M   'P 1'
#
loop_
_entity.id
_entity.type
_entity.pdbx_description
1 polymer ?
#
loop_
_entity_poly.entity_id
_entity_poly.type
_entity_poly.pdbx_seq_one_letter_code
_entity_poly.pdbx_strand_id
1 'polypeptide(L)' 'MEPHWNPTLEEQALARIHRIGQTQEVTTVRFYMRDSFEEQVMELQESKKNLAGVLLSPHDGGRMDDSLGTLQRLRVLL' A
#
# COMPACT_ATOMS: atom_id res chain seq x y z
N MET A 1 -16.37 1.09 -8.88
CA MET A 1 -15.94 1.26 -7.48
C MET A 1 -14.67 2.09 -7.57
N GLU A 2 -14.63 3.24 -6.92
CA GLU A 2 -13.53 4.20 -7.00
C GLU A 2 -12.42 3.84 -6.00
N PRO A 3 -11.13 4.00 -6.36
CA PRO A 3 -10.04 3.78 -5.41
C PRO A 3 -10.06 4.85 -4.32
N HIS A 4 -10.19 4.41 -3.08
CA HIS A 4 -10.15 5.29 -1.91
C HIS A 4 -8.71 5.65 -1.54
N TRP A 5 -8.47 6.89 -1.11
CA TRP A 5 -7.15 7.36 -0.67
C TRP A 5 -6.58 6.62 0.55
N ASN A 6 -7.44 5.98 1.35
CA ASN A 6 -7.06 5.22 2.53
C ASN A 6 -6.98 3.72 2.21
N PRO A 7 -5.77 3.14 2.09
CA PRO A 7 -5.60 1.73 1.72
C PRO A 7 -6.17 0.77 2.78
N THR A 8 -6.19 1.19 4.05
CA THR A 8 -6.63 0.32 5.16
C THR A 8 -8.13 0.00 5.11
N LEU A 9 -8.93 0.88 4.49
CA LEU A 9 -10.37 0.67 4.36
C LEU A 9 -10.67 -0.47 3.38
N GLU A 10 -9.96 -0.53 2.26
CA GLU A 10 -10.06 -1.61 1.27
C GLU A 10 -9.56 -2.93 1.87
N GLU A 11 -8.40 -2.91 2.54
CA GLU A 11 -7.85 -4.10 3.19
C GLU A 11 -8.79 -4.67 4.27
N GLN A 12 -9.42 -3.81 5.07
CA GLN A 12 -10.42 -4.24 6.04
C GLN A 12 -11.64 -4.88 5.39
N ALA A 13 -12.08 -4.36 4.24
CA ALA A 13 -13.19 -4.96 3.49
C ALA A 13 -12.80 -6.33 2.93
N LEU A 14 -11.61 -6.47 2.36
CA LEU A 14 -11.09 -7.75 1.84
C LEU A 14 -10.90 -8.80 2.94
N ALA A 15 -10.42 -8.40 4.11
CA ALA A 15 -10.25 -9.27 5.27
C ALA A 15 -11.57 -9.87 5.78
N ARG A 16 -12.73 -9.29 5.46
CA ARG A 16 -14.03 -9.90 5.76
C ARG A 16 -14.33 -11.12 4.91
N ILE A 17 -13.77 -11.18 3.70
CA ILE A 17 -13.98 -12.25 2.72
C ILE A 17 -12.86 -13.30 2.88
N HIS A 18 -11.61 -12.84 2.96
CA HIS A 18 -10.45 -13.68 3.22
C HIS A 18 -10.35 -13.99 4.72
N ARG A 19 -11.08 -15.02 5.17
CA ARG A 19 -11.12 -15.44 6.59
C ARG A 19 -10.76 -16.91 6.78
N ILE A 20 -10.24 -17.23 7.97
CA ILE A 20 -9.99 -18.61 8.41
C ILE A 20 -11.27 -19.44 8.28
N GLY A 21 -11.18 -20.58 7.59
CA GLY A 21 -12.31 -21.46 7.31
C GLY A 21 -12.95 -21.25 5.93
N GLN A 22 -12.48 -20.29 5.14
CA GLN A 22 -12.88 -20.18 3.74
C GLN A 22 -12.28 -21.34 2.93
N THR A 23 -13.14 -22.04 2.17
CA THR A 23 -12.76 -23.23 1.38
C THR A 23 -12.66 -22.96 -0.10
N GLN A 24 -13.23 -21.85 -0.56
CA GLN A 24 -13.25 -21.44 -1.96
C GLN A 24 -12.18 -20.39 -2.23
N GLU A 25 -11.60 -20.44 -3.42
CA GLU A 25 -10.66 -19.43 -3.87
C GLU A 25 -11.37 -18.08 -4.02
N VAL A 26 -10.74 -17.01 -3.50
CA VAL A 26 -11.27 -15.66 -3.57
C VAL A 26 -10.34 -14.84 -4.48
N THR A 27 -10.86 -14.41 -5.63
CA THR A 27 -10.16 -13.53 -6.55
C THR A 27 -10.68 -12.10 -6.38
N THR A 28 -9.77 -11.16 -6.12
CA THR A 28 -10.09 -9.73 -6.05
C THR A 28 -9.66 -9.06 -7.34
N VAL A 29 -10.61 -8.42 -8.05
CA VAL A 29 -10.34 -7.65 -9.27
C VAL A 29 -10.58 -6.18 -8.97
N ARG A 30 -9.59 -5.35 -9.27
CA ARG A 30 -9.65 -3.91 -9.10
C ARG A 30 -9.76 -3.26 -10.47
N PHE A 31 -10.79 -2.46 -10.67
CA PHE A 31 -10.96 -1.66 -11.88
C PHE A 31 -10.51 -0.24 -11.59
N TYR A 32 -9.73 0.33 -12.49
CA TYR A 32 -9.32 1.73 -12.46
C TYR A 32 -9.20 2.25 -13.89
N MET A 33 -9.39 3.55 -14.05
CA MET A 33 -9.26 4.25 -15.33
C MET A 33 -7.81 4.70 -15.53
N ARG A 34 -7.24 4.30 -16.68
CA ARG A 34 -5.92 4.77 -17.12
C ARG A 34 -5.95 6.26 -17.43
N ASP A 35 -4.81 6.93 -17.25
CA ASP A 35 -4.65 8.38 -17.50
C ASP A 35 -5.63 9.24 -16.69
N SER A 36 -5.96 8.78 -15.48
CA SER A 36 -6.93 9.45 -14.61
C SER A 36 -6.38 9.68 -13.22
N PHE A 37 -7.09 10.48 -12.42
CA PHE A 37 -6.76 10.73 -11.03
C PHE A 37 -6.69 9.44 -10.18
N GLU A 38 -7.41 8.38 -10.59
CA GLU A 38 -7.41 7.08 -9.92
C GLU A 38 -6.01 6.42 -9.92
N GLU A 39 -5.20 6.66 -10.94
CA GLU A 39 -3.83 6.16 -11.06
C GLU A 39 -2.90 6.84 -10.05
N GLN A 40 -3.00 8.17 -9.91
CA GLN A 40 -2.26 8.93 -8.90
C GLN A 40 -2.63 8.50 -7.47
N VAL A 41 -3.91 8.18 -7.24
CA VAL A 41 -4.36 7.68 -5.93
C VAL A 41 -3.76 6.30 -5.61
N MET A 42 -3.58 5.44 -6.62
CA MET A 42 -2.92 4.15 -6.45
C MET A 42 -1.42 4.32 -6.12
N GLU A 43 -0.72 5.19 -6.83
CA GLU A 43 0.70 5.51 -6.57
C GLU A 43 0.91 6.09 -5.17
N LEU A 44 0.00 6.97 -4.72
CA LEU A 44 0.03 7.55 -3.39
C LEU A 44 -0.17 6.49 -2.30
N GLN A 45 -1.09 5.54 -2.52
CA GLN A 45 -1.30 4.43 -1.60
C GLN A 45 -0.05 3.55 -1.49
N GLU A 46 0.58 3.24 -2.62
CA GLU A 46 1.81 2.45 -2.63
C GLU A 46 2.96 3.16 -1.91
N SER A 47 3.12 4.46 -2.17
CA SER A 47 4.11 5.31 -1.48
C SER A 47 3.90 5.31 0.05
N LYS A 48 2.64 5.40 0.51
CA LYS A 48 2.30 5.32 1.94
C LYS A 48 2.59 3.95 2.54
N LYS A 49 2.29 2.86 1.81
CA LYS A 49 2.63 1.49 2.27
C LYS A 49 4.12 1.28 2.37
N ASN A 50 4.89 1.75 1.39
CA ASN A 50 6.35 1.69 1.40
C ASN A 50 6.94 2.46 2.58
N LEU A 51 6.44 3.68 2.86
CA LEU A 51 6.84 4.46 4.02
C LEU A 51 6.57 3.69 5.33
N ALA A 52 5.37 3.12 5.48
CA ALA A 52 5.02 2.32 6.65
C ALA A 52 5.94 1.10 6.80
N GLY A 53 6.27 0.41 5.70
CA GLY A 53 7.20 -0.72 5.69
C GLY A 53 8.61 -0.35 6.15
N VAL A 54 9.14 0.80 5.71
CA VAL A 54 10.44 1.31 6.16
C VAL A 54 10.43 1.63 7.65
N LEU A 55 9.35 2.23 8.16
CA LEU A 55 9.22 2.59 9.58
C LEU A 55 9.03 1.37 10.50
N LEU A 56 8.36 0.33 10.01
CA LEU A 56 8.04 -0.89 10.78
C LEU A 56 9.13 -1.97 10.70
N SER A 57 10.13 -1.79 9.83
CA SER A 57 11.24 -2.75 9.68
C SER A 57 12.12 -2.76 10.95
N PRO A 58 12.49 -3.93 11.50
CA PRO A 58 13.31 -4.01 12.70
C PRO A 58 14.66 -3.32 12.50
N HIS A 59 15.07 -2.57 13.52
CA HIS A 59 16.32 -1.80 13.55
C HIS A 59 17.54 -2.73 13.69
N ASP A 60 17.90 -3.47 12.63
CA ASP A 60 19.22 -4.08 12.54
C ASP A 60 20.22 -2.97 12.17
N GLY A 61 21.10 -2.63 13.11
CA GLY A 61 21.96 -1.45 13.14
C GLY A 61 22.96 -1.22 11.99
N GLY A 62 22.85 -1.95 10.88
CA GLY A 62 23.66 -1.79 9.67
C GLY A 62 22.99 -1.04 8.50
N ARG A 63 21.68 -0.69 8.59
CA ARG A 63 20.88 -0.19 7.45
C ARG A 63 20.41 1.27 7.50
N MET A 64 20.83 2.06 8.50
CA MET A 64 20.34 3.45 8.69
C MET A 64 20.57 4.38 7.48
N ASP A 65 21.64 4.17 6.71
CA ASP A 65 21.99 5.02 5.56
C ASP A 65 21.00 4.85 4.38
N ASP A 66 20.52 3.62 4.16
CA ASP A 66 19.61 3.29 3.05
C ASP A 66 18.16 3.71 3.32
N SER A 67 17.75 3.69 4.60
CA SER A 67 16.45 4.18 5.05
C SER A 67 16.31 5.69 4.82
N LEU A 68 17.36 6.48 5.06
CA LEU A 68 17.34 7.93 4.83
C LEU A 68 17.21 8.29 3.34
N GLY A 69 17.91 7.56 2.46
CA GLY A 69 17.77 7.73 1.01
C GLY A 69 16.37 7.37 0.51
N THR A 70 15.75 6.33 1.09
CA THR A 70 14.37 5.94 0.76
C THR A 70 13.35 6.97 1.22
N LEU A 71 13.54 7.56 2.40
CA LEU A 71 12.70 8.66 2.90
C LEU A 71 12.82 9.93 2.06
N GLN A 72 14.03 10.24 1.57
CA GLN A 72 14.24 11.37 0.65
C GLN A 72 13.55 11.16 -0.70
N ARG A 73 13.54 9.94 -1.24
CA ARG A 73 12.79 9.59 -2.46
C ARG A 73 11.29 9.75 -2.26
N LEU A 74 10.75 9.26 -1.14
CA LEU A 74 9.34 9.36 -0.81
C LEU A 74 8.89 10.81 -0.56
N ARG A 75 9.78 11.68 -0.08
CA ARG A 75 9.51 13.12 0.08
C ARG A 75 9.27 13.85 -1.24
N VAL A 76 9.84 13.37 -2.36
CA VAL A 76 9.68 14.02 -3.68
C VAL A 76 8.34 13.67 -4.34
N LEU A 77 7.68 12.60 -3.87
CA LEU A 77 6.40 12.10 -4.39
C LEU A 77 5.16 12.63 -3.64
N LEU A 78 5.36 13.40 -2.56
CA LEU A 78 4.33 14.05 -1.75
C LEU A 78 4.32 15.57 -1.98
#